data_AF-A0AAE4Y8Y5-F1
#
_entry.id   AF-A0AAE4Y8Y5-F1
#
_cell.length_a   1.000
_cell.length_b   1.000
_cell.length_c   1.000
_cell.angle_alpha   90.00
_cell.angle_beta   90.00
_cell.angle_gamma   90.00
#
_symmetry.space_group_name_H-M   'P 1'
#
loop_
_entity.id
_entity.type
_entity.pdbx_description
1 polymer ?
#
loop_
_entity_poly.entity_id
_entity_poly.type
_entity_poly.pdbx_seq_one_letter_code
_entity_poly.pdbx_strand_id
1 'polypeptide(L)'
;MQESAPKEIKPAPETQIAKLLVRALWIEDWKTNNPKGTSAERVAAWKEARAEQFATHSKTFRKALLALKKSGVEMTLTPKADPETEAE
;
A
#
# COMPACT_ATOMS: atom_id res chain seq x y z
N MET A 1 -23.10 -4.21 32.66
CA MET A 1 -21.70 -4.28 32.20
C MET A 1 -21.74 -4.11 30.69
N GLN A 2 -21.28 -2.98 30.16
CA GLN A 2 -21.25 -2.75 28.70
C GLN A 2 -19.97 -3.38 28.14
N GLU A 3 -20.15 -4.46 27.39
CA GLU A 3 -19.12 -5.14 26.63
C GLU A 3 -18.62 -4.20 25.53
N SER A 4 -17.41 -3.67 25.70
CA SER A 4 -16.77 -2.85 24.68
C SER A 4 -16.28 -3.77 23.57
N ALA A 5 -17.01 -3.79 22.45
CA ALA A 5 -16.60 -4.47 21.23
C ALA A 5 -15.15 -4.09 20.88
N PRO A 6 -14.29 -5.06 20.46
CA PRO A 6 -12.93 -4.75 20.06
C PRO A 6 -12.98 -3.77 18.89
N LYS A 7 -12.56 -2.52 19.13
CA LYS A 7 -12.33 -1.55 18.07
C LYS A 7 -11.31 -2.18 17.13
N GLU A 8 -11.75 -2.65 15.97
CA GLU A 8 -10.89 -2.95 14.84
C GLU A 8 -10.02 -1.71 14.60
N ILE A 9 -8.77 -1.76 15.06
CA ILE A 9 -7.79 -0.71 14.78
C ILE A 9 -7.39 -0.92 13.32
N LYS A 10 -8.26 -0.48 12.40
CA LYS A 10 -7.90 -0.40 10.99
C LYS A 10 -6.63 0.46 10.93
N PRO A 11 -5.54 -0.03 10.32
CA PRO A 11 -4.31 0.73 10.29
C PRO A 11 -4.60 2.09 9.64
N ALA A 12 -4.07 3.16 10.24
CA ALA A 12 -4.33 4.52 9.77
C ALA A 12 -4.14 4.61 8.24
N PRO A 13 -5.02 5.31 7.51
CA PRO A 13 -5.02 5.35 6.05
C PRO A 13 -3.64 5.73 5.49
N GLU A 14 -2.92 6.63 6.16
CA GLU A 14 -1.54 7.02 5.83
C GLU A 14 -0.54 5.84 5.84
N THR A 15 -0.71 4.87 6.75
CA THR A 15 0.12 3.66 6.78
C THR A 15 -0.20 2.73 5.61
N GLN A 16 -1.47 2.61 5.23
CA GLN A 16 -1.86 1.81 4.08
C GLN A 16 -1.34 2.44 2.78
N ILE A 17 -1.52 3.76 2.62
CA ILE A 17 -1.01 4.52 1.48
C ILE A 17 0.52 4.40 1.39
N ALA A 18 1.24 4.56 2.51
CA ALA A 18 2.69 4.40 2.54
C ALA A 18 3.13 3.02 2.05
N LYS A 19 2.49 1.94 2.51
CA LYS A 19 2.79 0.57 2.06
C LYS A 19 2.49 0.37 0.57
N LEU A 20 1.42 0.97 0.06
CA LEU A 20 1.10 0.94 -1.37
C LEU A 20 2.17 1.65 -2.20
N LEU A 21 2.65 2.80 -1.75
CA LEU A 21 3.75 3.53 -2.41
C LEU A 21 5.06 2.73 -2.41
N VAL A 22 5.41 2.07 -1.30
CA VAL A 22 6.57 1.16 -1.26
C VAL A 22 6.44 0.06 -2.30
N ARG A 23 5.27 -0.59 -2.36
CA ARG A 23 5.02 -1.66 -3.32
C ARG A 23 5.06 -1.15 -4.76
N ALA A 24 4.48 0.01 -5.03
CA ALA A 24 4.47 0.60 -6.37
C ALA A 24 5.89 0.91 -6.84
N LEU A 25 6.70 1.55 -6.01
CA LEU A 25 8.10 1.84 -6.30
C LEU A 25 8.87 0.54 -6.61
N TRP A 26 8.78 -0.45 -5.73
CA TRP A 26 9.47 -1.72 -5.91
C TRP A 26 9.03 -2.46 -7.20
N ILE A 27 7.75 -2.41 -7.55
CA ILE A 27 7.24 -3.04 -8.79
C ILE A 27 7.88 -2.39 -10.03
N GLU A 28 7.98 -1.07 -10.06
CA GLU A 28 8.57 -0.36 -11.20
C GLU A 28 10.08 -0.62 -11.30
N ASP A 29 10.78 -0.61 -10.16
CA ASP A 29 12.20 -1.01 -10.10
C ASP A 29 12.40 -2.46 -10.55
N TRP A 30 11.55 -3.38 -10.09
CA TRP A 30 11.64 -4.78 -10.46
C TRP A 30 11.44 -4.99 -11.96
N LYS A 31 10.42 -4.35 -12.57
CA LYS A 31 10.17 -4.44 -14.02
C LYS A 31 11.33 -3.90 -14.84
N THR A 32 11.92 -2.78 -14.40
CA THR A 32 13.06 -2.17 -15.06
C THR A 32 14.25 -3.12 -15.08
N ASN A 33 14.49 -3.82 -13.96
CA ASN A 33 15.57 -4.80 -13.84
C ASN A 33 15.23 -6.16 -14.47
N ASN A 34 13.94 -6.46 -14.69
CA ASN A 34 13.45 -7.74 -15.22
C ASN A 34 12.48 -7.50 -16.39
N PRO A 35 12.96 -6.99 -17.54
CA PRO A 35 12.09 -6.61 -18.65
C PRO A 35 11.34 -7.80 -19.30
N LYS A 36 11.83 -9.03 -19.11
CA LYS A 36 11.19 -10.28 -19.57
C LYS A 36 10.53 -11.06 -18.42
N GLY A 37 10.55 -10.52 -17.21
CA GLY A 37 10.04 -11.20 -16.03
C GLY A 37 8.51 -11.32 -16.06
N THR A 38 8.01 -12.48 -15.62
CA THR A 38 6.57 -12.75 -15.57
C THR A 38 5.92 -12.18 -14.32
N SER A 39 4.60 -12.05 -14.36
CA SER A 39 3.82 -11.64 -13.18
C SER A 39 3.98 -12.60 -12.00
N ALA A 40 4.18 -13.90 -12.25
CA ALA A 40 4.37 -14.91 -11.22
C ALA A 40 5.72 -14.74 -10.51
N GLU A 41 6.80 -14.53 -11.27
CA GLU A 41 8.14 -14.27 -10.73
C GLU A 41 8.16 -12.99 -9.89
N ARG A 42 7.52 -11.93 -10.36
CA ARG A 42 7.39 -10.69 -9.59
C ARG A 42 6.70 -10.91 -8.26
N VAL A 43 5.62 -11.70 -8.23
CA VAL A 43 4.88 -12.00 -6.99
C VAL A 43 5.74 -12.84 -6.04
N ALA A 44 6.50 -13.81 -6.56
CA ALA A 44 7.44 -14.59 -5.77
C ALA A 44 8.54 -13.70 -5.16
N ALA A 45 9.22 -12.90 -5.98
CA ALA A 45 10.24 -11.96 -5.53
C ALA A 45 9.69 -10.93 -4.52
N TRP A 46 8.46 -10.44 -4.72
CA TRP A 46 7.82 -9.54 -3.75
C TRP A 46 7.57 -10.22 -2.41
N LYS A 47 7.19 -11.50 -2.37
CA LYS A 47 6.96 -12.23 -1.11
C LYS A 47 8.22 -12.29 -0.25
N GLU A 48 9.38 -12.42 -0.88
CA GLU A 48 10.68 -12.44 -0.20
C GLU A 48 11.13 -11.03 0.19
N ALA A 49 10.98 -10.05 -0.70
CA ALA A 49 11.45 -8.69 -0.47
C ALA A 49 10.54 -7.83 0.44
N ARG A 50 9.23 -8.11 0.51
CA ARG A 50 8.22 -7.20 1.11
C ARG A 50 8.56 -6.74 2.53
N ALA A 51 9.11 -7.63 3.37
CA ALA A 51 9.35 -7.34 4.78
C ALA A 51 10.46 -6.30 4.94
N GLU A 52 11.57 -6.51 4.23
CA GLU A 52 12.69 -5.57 4.17
C GLU A 52 12.27 -4.26 3.51
N GLN A 53 11.59 -4.32 2.37
CA GLN A 53 11.13 -3.14 1.65
C GLN A 53 10.22 -2.27 2.51
N PHE A 54 9.30 -2.87 3.27
CA PHE A 54 8.48 -2.14 4.22
C PHE A 54 9.30 -1.56 5.38
N ALA A 55 10.25 -2.28 5.94
CA ALA A 55 11.09 -1.77 7.02
C ALA A 55 11.92 -0.56 6.57
N THR A 56 12.50 -0.63 5.37
CA THR A 56 13.37 0.40 4.79
C THR A 56 12.59 1.64 4.38
N HIS A 57 11.47 1.48 3.67
CA HIS A 57 10.85 2.61 2.97
C HIS A 57 9.58 3.16 3.65
N SER A 58 8.87 2.39 4.48
CA SER A 58 7.57 2.83 5.02
C SER A 58 7.68 4.10 5.87
N LYS A 59 8.78 4.27 6.63
CA LYS A 59 9.00 5.49 7.44
C LYS A 59 9.22 6.72 6.56
N THR A 60 9.96 6.57 5.47
CA THR A 60 10.23 7.63 4.51
C THR A 60 8.94 8.08 3.83
N PHE A 61 8.14 7.15 3.32
CA PHE A 61 6.86 7.49 2.68
C PHE A 61 5.86 8.10 3.66
N ARG A 62 5.78 7.63 4.92
CA ARG A 62 4.94 8.28 5.94
C ARG A 62 5.34 9.75 6.17
N LYS A 63 6.63 10.04 6.24
CA LYS A 63 7.11 11.43 6.37
C LYS A 63 6.77 12.27 5.13
N ALA A 64 6.90 11.69 3.94
CA ALA A 64 6.53 12.35 2.69
C ALA A 64 5.02 12.67 2.64
N LEU A 65 4.16 11.71 3.01
CA LEU A 65 2.72 11.91 3.11
C LEU A 65 2.35 13.03 4.10
N LEU A 66 3.03 13.09 5.26
CA LEU A 66 2.82 14.15 6.23
C LEU A 66 3.24 15.53 5.68
N ALA A 67 4.33 15.60 4.91
CA ALA A 67 4.76 16.83 4.25
C ALA A 67 3.74 17.28 3.19
N LEU A 68 3.26 16.34 2.37
CA LEU A 68 2.22 16.59 1.36
C LEU A 68 0.93 17.11 2.01
N LYS A 69 0.50 16.51 3.12
CA LYS A 69 -0.67 16.97 3.88
C LYS A 69 -0.51 18.41 4.38
N LYS A 70 0.69 18.78 4.86
CA LYS A 70 0.99 20.17 5.27
C LYS A 70 0.97 21.15 4.10
N SER A 71 1.26 20.68 2.89
CA SER A 71 1.16 21.45 1.66
C SER A 71 -0.26 21.49 1.05
N GLY A 72 -1.25 20.95 1.75
CA GLY A 72 -2.65 20.92 1.30
C GLY A 72 -3.00 19.77 0.35
N VAL A 73 -2.10 18.80 0.18
CA VAL A 73 -2.37 17.60 -0.64
C VAL A 73 -2.93 16.50 0.26
N GLU A 74 -4.16 16.08 -0.02
CA GLU A 74 -4.79 14.94 0.65
C GLU A 74 -4.82 13.73 -0.27
N MET A 75 -4.47 12.55 0.28
CA MET A 75 -4.56 11.28 -0.42
C MET A 75 -5.57 10.39 0.29
N THR A 76 -6.58 9.95 -0.45
CA THR A 76 -7.62 9.05 0.04
C THR A 76 -7.54 7.72 -0.71
N LEU A 77 -7.84 6.63 0.01
CA LEU A 77 -7.97 5.31 -0.60
C LEU A 77 -9.44 5.08 -0.95
N THR A 78 -9.75 5.17 -2.23
CA THR A 78 -11.04 4.74 -2.75
C THR A 78 -10.96 3.25 -3.04
N PRO A 79 -11.75 2.40 -2.36
CA PRO A 79 -11.83 1.00 -2.74
C PRO A 79 -12.32 0.93 -4.19
N LYS A 80 -11.70 0.03 -4.98
CA LYS A 80 -12.18 -0.21 -6.34
C LYS A 80 -13.60 -0.78 -6.21
N ALA A 81 -14.60 -0.11 -6.78
CA ALA A 81 -15.94 -0.64 -6.81
C ALA A 81 -15.89 -2.03 -7.48
N ASP A 82 -16.33 -3.06 -6.75
CA ASP A 82 -16.56 -4.38 -7.32
C ASP A 82 -17.67 -4.24 -8.39
N PRO A 83 -17.44 -4.65 -9.65
CA PRO A 83 -18.45 -4.55 -10.71
C PRO A 83 -19.59 -5.58 -10.59
N GLU A 84 -19.79 -6.22 -9.43
CA GLU A 84 -20.78 -7.30 -9.22
C GLU A 84 -22.04 -6.87 -8.44
N THR A 85 -22.47 -5.61 -8.57
CA THR A 85 -23.75 -5.17 -7.97
C THR A 85 -24.59 -4.24 -8.86
N GLU A 86 -24.62 -4.48 -10.18
CA GLU A 86 -25.67 -3.94 -11.06
C GLU A 86 -26.05 -4.99 -12.10
N ALA A 87 -26.89 -5.93 -11.69
CA ALA A 87 -27.78 -6.69 -12.57
C ALA A 87 -28.94 -7.22 -11.70
N GLU A 88 -29.87 -6.32 -11.39
CA GLU A 88 -31.25 -6.66 -11.00
C GLU A 88 -32.04 -7.11 -12.23
#